data_AF-A0A0F9RXE3-F1
#
_entry.id   AF-A0A0F9RXE3-F1
#
_cell.length_a   1.000
_cell.length_b   1.000
_cell.length_c   1.000
_cell.angle_alpha   90.00
_cell.angle_beta   90.00
_cell.angle_gamma   90.00
#
_symmetry.space_group_name_H-M   'P 1'
#
loop_
_entity.id
_entity.type
_entity.pdbx_description
1 polymer ?
#
loop_
_entity_poly.entity_id
_entity_poly.type
_entity_poly.pdbx_seq_one_letter_code
_entity_poly.pdbx_strand_id
1 'polypeptide(L)'
;MNRSAYTNCMIPFMKGGGPDRKLRFCIGAKVCSGKAQTEAEAKQICVNQPAKEPKPRKSSGRGRGVDPVQLAGCISANMDLANLTRENLPTRLEAAITHCKAGKSSAKPLTYKRFMSSCIKETSEGGDFIHSQPDIKRCQTKWNAMRGS
;
A
#
# COMPACT_ATOMS: atom_id res chain seq x y z
N MET A 1 10.06 28.63 -15.11
CA MET A 1 9.43 27.71 -16.08
C MET A 1 8.30 26.94 -15.39
N ASN A 2 7.08 26.94 -15.94
CA ASN A 2 5.95 26.20 -15.36
C ASN A 2 6.08 24.69 -15.67
N ARG A 3 5.56 23.83 -14.79
CA ARG A 3 5.61 22.36 -14.88
C ARG A 3 5.05 21.84 -16.20
N SER A 4 3.98 22.44 -16.72
CA SER A 4 3.39 22.06 -18.01
C SER A 4 4.35 22.32 -19.18
N ALA A 5 4.95 23.51 -19.23
CA ALA A 5 5.94 23.87 -20.25
C ALA A 5 7.18 22.96 -20.21
N TYR A 6 7.66 22.62 -19.01
CA TYR A 6 8.76 21.65 -18.84
C TYR A 6 8.39 20.25 -19.32
N THR A 7 7.19 19.80 -18.99
CA THR A 7 6.72 18.47 -19.40
C THR A 7 6.63 18.38 -20.92
N ASN A 8 6.08 19.40 -21.57
CA ASN A 8 5.98 19.46 -23.03
C ASN A 8 7.36 19.49 -23.70
N CYS A 9 8.30 20.27 -23.16
CA CYS A 9 9.69 20.30 -23.64
C CYS A 9 10.39 18.93 -23.52
N MET A 10 10.08 18.15 -22.48
CA MET A 10 10.71 16.84 -22.24
C MET A 10 10.19 15.71 -23.13
N ILE A 11 8.99 15.84 -23.73
CA ILE A 11 8.35 14.77 -24.51
C ILE A 11 9.28 14.17 -25.59
N PRO A 12 9.98 14.96 -26.43
CA PRO A 12 10.88 14.42 -27.45
C PRO A 12 12.00 13.56 -26.87
N PHE A 13 12.55 13.96 -25.73
CA PHE A 13 13.65 13.26 -25.06
C PHE A 13 13.23 11.99 -24.31
N MET A 14 11.93 11.84 -24.03
CA MET A 14 11.36 10.67 -23.35
C MET A 14 10.89 9.56 -24.31
N LYS A 15 10.71 9.87 -25.60
CA LYS A 15 10.25 8.91 -26.62
C LYS A 15 11.36 7.93 -27.01
N GLY A 16 11.00 6.66 -27.23
CA GLY A 16 11.91 5.60 -27.69
C GLY A 16 12.71 4.89 -26.57
N GLY A 17 13.06 3.62 -26.81
CA GLY A 17 13.87 2.78 -25.92
C GLY A 17 15.39 2.87 -26.17
N GLY A 18 16.15 1.95 -25.58
CA GLY A 18 17.58 1.77 -25.87
C GLY A 18 18.55 2.20 -24.75
N PRO A 19 19.83 1.83 -24.88
CA PRO A 19 20.87 2.09 -23.87
C PRO A 19 21.10 3.59 -23.62
N ASP A 20 20.94 4.42 -24.66
CA ASP A 20 21.14 5.87 -24.57
C ASP A 20 19.96 6.63 -23.93
N ARG A 21 18.92 5.92 -23.50
CA ARG A 21 17.72 6.55 -22.90
C ARG A 21 18.09 7.44 -21.71
N LYS A 22 19.02 7.02 -20.86
CA LYS A 22 19.48 7.81 -19.70
C LYS A 22 20.17 9.10 -20.14
N LEU A 23 21.02 9.02 -21.16
CA LEU A 23 21.75 10.17 -21.69
C LEU A 23 20.79 11.17 -22.36
N ARG A 24 19.88 10.70 -23.21
CA ARG A 24 18.84 11.53 -23.85
C ARG A 24 17.95 12.22 -22.83
N PHE A 25 17.54 11.50 -21.78
CA PHE A 25 16.76 12.07 -20.69
C PHE A 25 17.53 13.16 -19.95
N CYS A 26 18.81 12.95 -19.68
CA CYS A 26 19.65 13.96 -19.04
C CYS A 26 19.80 15.21 -19.93
N ILE A 27 20.10 15.03 -21.23
CA ILE A 27 20.22 16.14 -22.20
C ILE A 27 18.95 16.97 -22.21
N GLY A 28 17.79 16.33 -22.38
CA GLY A 28 16.49 16.99 -22.34
C GLY A 28 16.26 17.74 -21.04
N ALA A 29 16.61 17.14 -19.89
CA ALA A 29 16.45 17.79 -18.60
C ALA A 29 17.30 19.06 -18.48
N LYS A 30 18.52 19.09 -19.05
CA LYS A 30 19.39 20.28 -19.01
C LYS A 30 18.91 21.38 -19.95
N VAL A 31 18.52 21.03 -21.18
CA VAL A 31 17.96 21.97 -22.16
C VAL A 31 16.64 22.55 -21.64
N CYS A 32 15.69 21.70 -21.25
CA CYS A 32 14.37 22.11 -20.78
C CYS A 32 14.39 22.81 -19.41
N SER A 33 15.45 22.68 -18.60
CA SER A 33 15.57 23.46 -17.36
C SER A 33 16.36 24.76 -17.53
N GLY A 34 16.84 25.06 -18.74
CA GLY A 34 17.69 26.23 -19.02
C GLY A 34 19.10 26.14 -18.45
N LYS A 35 19.56 24.92 -18.09
CA LYS A 35 20.92 24.67 -17.58
C LYS A 35 21.96 24.46 -18.68
N ALA A 36 21.51 24.38 -19.92
CA ALA A 36 22.31 24.37 -21.14
C ALA A 36 21.52 25.09 -22.22
N GLN A 37 22.20 25.88 -23.05
CA GLN A 37 21.57 26.59 -24.17
C GLN A 37 21.50 25.72 -25.43
N THR A 38 22.33 24.68 -25.52
CA THR A 38 22.38 23.76 -26.65
C THR A 38 22.41 22.30 -26.20
N GLU A 39 22.00 21.38 -27.08
CA GLU A 39 22.11 19.94 -26.82
C GLU A 39 23.56 19.46 -26.69
N ALA A 40 24.50 20.09 -27.40
CA ALA A 40 25.91 19.76 -27.34
C ALA A 40 26.50 20.08 -25.96
N GLU A 41 26.18 21.26 -25.42
CA GLU A 41 26.55 21.67 -24.07
C GLU A 41 25.90 20.76 -23.02
N ALA A 42 24.61 20.45 -23.18
CA ALA A 42 23.89 19.53 -22.30
C ALA A 42 24.51 18.14 -22.29
N LYS A 43 24.96 17.63 -23.45
CA LYS A 43 25.64 16.33 -23.58
C LYS A 43 26.95 16.33 -22.80
N GLN A 44 27.77 17.37 -22.93
CA GLN A 44 29.01 17.48 -22.16
C GLN A 44 28.75 17.50 -20.65
N ILE A 45 27.74 18.26 -20.20
CA ILE A 45 27.34 18.29 -18.78
C ILE A 45 26.89 16.89 -18.32
N CYS A 46 26.10 16.17 -19.12
CA CYS A 46 25.59 14.86 -18.75
C CYS A 46 26.64 13.75 -18.75
N VAL A 47 27.67 13.85 -19.60
CA VAL A 47 28.82 12.93 -19.61
C VAL A 47 29.76 13.21 -18.45
N ASN A 48 30.08 14.49 -18.20
CA ASN A 48 31.03 14.89 -17.16
C ASN A 48 30.43 14.90 -15.74
N GLN A 49 29.11 15.06 -15.64
CA GLN A 49 28.35 15.05 -14.39
C GLN A 49 27.12 14.15 -14.55
N PRO A 50 27.31 12.82 -14.61
CA PRO A 50 26.20 11.90 -14.64
C PRO A 50 25.32 12.17 -13.43
N ALA A 51 24.00 12.19 -13.64
CA ALA A 51 23.05 12.45 -12.58
C ALA A 51 23.34 11.50 -11.41
N LYS A 52 23.65 12.07 -10.23
CA LYS A 52 23.72 11.30 -8.99
C LYS A 52 22.45 10.48 -8.89
N GLU A 53 22.59 9.18 -8.66
CA GLU A 53 21.45 8.30 -8.53
C GLU A 53 20.42 8.94 -7.61
N PRO A 54 19.15 9.02 -8.04
CA PRO A 54 18.14 9.65 -7.22
C PRO A 54 18.16 8.95 -5.86
N LYS A 55 18.39 9.72 -4.79
CA LYS A 55 18.25 9.21 -3.42
C LYS A 55 16.97 8.40 -3.39
N PRO A 56 17.00 7.13 -2.93
CA PRO A 56 15.83 6.27 -2.95
C PRO A 56 14.68 7.08 -2.37
N ARG A 57 13.61 7.24 -3.17
CA ARG A 57 12.43 7.95 -2.71
C ARG A 57 12.06 7.28 -1.39
N LYS A 58 12.10 8.03 -0.28
CA LYS A 58 11.42 7.59 0.94
C LYS A 58 10.03 7.22 0.47
N SER A 59 9.73 5.92 0.47
CA SER A 59 8.46 5.40 0.00
C SER A 59 7.40 6.12 0.82
N SER A 60 6.73 7.10 0.20
CA SER A 60 5.62 7.78 0.83
C SER A 60 4.49 6.76 0.87
N GLY A 61 4.48 5.93 1.92
CA GLY A 61 3.42 5.10 2.50
C GLY A 61 2.18 4.74 1.68
N ARG A 62 2.29 4.56 0.37
CA ARG A 62 1.23 4.08 -0.51
C ARG A 62 1.80 2.94 -1.33
N GLY A 63 2.25 1.92 -0.61
CA GLY A 63 2.58 0.63 -1.20
C GLY A 63 1.32 0.06 -1.84
N ARG A 64 1.28 0.02 -3.17
CA ARG A 64 0.38 -0.86 -3.92
C ARG A 64 0.91 -2.30 -3.89
N GLY A 65 1.36 -2.74 -2.74
CA GLY A 65 1.99 -4.03 -2.53
C GLY A 65 1.78 -4.42 -1.08
N VAL A 66 1.26 -5.63 -0.88
CA VAL A 66 1.18 -6.25 0.42
C VAL A 66 2.60 -6.69 0.77
N ASP A 67 3.20 -6.09 1.80
CA ASP A 67 4.50 -6.51 2.31
C ASP A 67 4.37 -7.96 2.82
N PRO A 68 5.09 -8.94 2.25
CA PRO A 68 4.94 -10.34 2.60
C PRO A 68 5.31 -10.62 4.07
N VAL A 69 6.22 -9.84 4.66
CA VAL A 69 6.61 -9.99 6.07
C VAL A 69 5.50 -9.46 6.98
N GLN A 70 4.87 -8.33 6.62
CA GLN A 70 3.73 -7.80 7.37
C GLN A 70 2.48 -8.66 7.20
N LEU A 71 2.28 -9.25 6.02
CA LEU A 71 1.20 -10.21 5.78
C LEU A 71 1.39 -11.47 6.62
N ALA A 72 2.60 -12.04 6.62
CA ALA A 72 2.92 -13.21 7.44
C ALA A 72 2.74 -12.91 8.93
N GLY A 73 3.21 -11.75 9.40
CA GLY A 73 3.02 -11.32 10.79
C GLY A 73 1.55 -11.05 11.16
N CYS A 74 0.75 -10.54 10.22
CA CYS A 74 -0.68 -10.36 10.43
C CYS A 74 -1.41 -11.71 10.47
N ILE A 75 -1.07 -12.64 9.57
CA ILE A 75 -1.66 -13.98 9.54
C ILE A 75 -1.30 -14.72 10.83
N SER A 76 -0.04 -14.74 11.26
CA SER A 76 0.36 -15.41 12.50
C SER A 76 -0.31 -14.83 13.73
N ALA A 77 -0.56 -13.52 13.77
CA ALA A 77 -1.28 -12.86 14.87
C ALA A 77 -2.80 -13.10 14.84
N ASN A 78 -3.37 -13.49 13.70
CA ASN A 78 -4.81 -13.76 13.53
C ASN A 78 -5.13 -15.25 13.37
N MET A 79 -4.12 -16.11 13.43
CA MET A 79 -4.26 -17.56 13.40
C MET A 79 -4.15 -18.09 14.82
N ASP A 80 -5.25 -18.63 15.33
CA ASP A 80 -5.27 -19.31 16.60
C ASP A 80 -4.72 -20.74 16.44
N LEU A 81 -3.42 -20.88 16.69
CA LEU A 81 -2.69 -22.14 16.58
C LEU A 81 -3.23 -23.22 17.54
N ALA A 82 -3.91 -22.85 18.63
CA ALA A 82 -4.44 -23.80 19.60
C ALA A 82 -5.70 -24.52 19.09
N ASN A 83 -6.47 -23.89 18.19
CA ASN A 83 -7.72 -24.41 17.65
C ASN A 83 -7.62 -24.81 16.16
N LEU A 84 -6.39 -24.96 15.66
CA LEU A 84 -6.12 -25.39 14.29
C LEU A 84 -6.29 -26.91 14.16
N THR A 85 -7.23 -27.33 13.32
CA THR A 85 -7.38 -28.74 12.90
C THR A 85 -7.09 -28.85 11.41
N ARG A 86 -6.73 -30.04 10.95
CA ARG A 86 -6.43 -30.29 9.53
C ARG A 86 -7.61 -29.96 8.60
N GLU A 87 -8.82 -30.07 9.14
CA GLU A 87 -10.09 -29.83 8.45
C GLU A 87 -10.46 -28.35 8.36
N ASN A 88 -10.11 -27.54 9.36
CA ASN A 88 -10.47 -26.13 9.42
C ASN A 88 -9.34 -25.19 8.92
N LEU A 89 -8.13 -25.72 8.73
CA LEU A 89 -6.94 -24.99 8.32
C LEU A 89 -7.13 -24.18 7.02
N PRO A 90 -7.66 -24.73 5.91
CA PRO A 90 -7.76 -23.99 4.64
C PRO A 90 -8.67 -22.76 4.79
N THR A 91 -9.84 -22.96 5.40
CA THR A 91 -10.86 -21.92 5.59
C THR A 91 -10.39 -20.82 6.54
N ARG A 92 -9.68 -21.20 7.60
CA ARG A 92 -9.11 -20.24 8.58
C ARG A 92 -7.97 -19.44 7.97
N LEU A 93 -7.11 -20.08 7.19
CA LEU A 93 -6.00 -19.42 6.51
C LEU A 93 -6.50 -18.44 5.44
N GLU A 94 -7.49 -18.81 4.63
CA GLU A 94 -8.11 -17.92 3.65
C GLU A 94 -8.78 -16.72 4.31
N ALA A 95 -9.49 -16.91 5.42
CA ALA A 95 -10.09 -15.83 6.19
C ALA A 95 -9.02 -14.87 6.75
N ALA A 96 -7.93 -15.39 7.32
CA ALA A 96 -6.82 -14.59 7.82
C ALA A 96 -6.12 -13.81 6.71
N ILE A 97 -5.85 -14.45 5.56
CA ILE A 97 -5.28 -13.81 4.37
C ILE A 97 -6.19 -12.68 3.88
N THR A 98 -7.50 -12.94 3.78
CA THR A 98 -8.48 -11.95 3.29
C THR A 98 -8.56 -10.74 4.22
N HIS A 99 -8.61 -10.97 5.53
CA HIS A 99 -8.60 -9.93 6.56
C HIS A 99 -7.31 -9.08 6.50
N CYS A 100 -6.16 -9.73 6.36
CA CYS A 100 -4.86 -9.05 6.31
C CYS A 100 -4.60 -8.35 4.96
N LYS A 101 -5.14 -8.85 3.85
CA LYS A 101 -5.05 -8.22 2.52
C LYS A 101 -5.98 -7.01 2.36
N ALA A 102 -7.09 -6.94 3.08
CA ALA A 102 -8.05 -5.83 3.03
C ALA A 102 -7.54 -4.48 3.62
N GLY A 103 -6.24 -4.34 3.85
CA GLY A 103 -5.60 -3.07 4.22
C GLY A 103 -5.67 -2.71 5.71
N LYS A 104 -6.05 -3.65 6.59
CA LYS A 104 -6.05 -3.45 8.04
C LYS A 104 -4.78 -4.04 8.64
N SER A 105 -3.63 -3.37 8.43
CA SER A 105 -2.46 -3.58 9.28
C SER A 105 -2.80 -3.12 10.70
N SER A 106 -3.48 -3.95 11.48
CA SER A 106 -3.79 -3.61 12.87
C SER A 106 -2.56 -3.88 13.72
N ALA A 107 -1.63 -2.92 13.73
CA ALA A 107 -0.59 -2.80 14.76
C ALA A 107 -1.18 -2.46 16.16
N LYS A 108 -2.48 -2.69 16.37
CA LYS A 108 -3.16 -2.40 17.64
C LYS A 108 -4.06 -3.58 17.99
N PRO A 109 -3.97 -4.11 19.23
CA PRO A 109 -4.77 -5.24 19.66
C PRO A 109 -6.26 -4.95 19.45
N LEU A 110 -7.00 -5.98 19.05
CA LEU A 110 -8.45 -5.90 18.86
C LEU A 110 -9.11 -5.68 20.22
N THR A 111 -9.40 -4.43 20.55
CA THR A 111 -10.12 -4.09 21.80
C THR A 111 -11.59 -4.46 21.69
N TYR A 112 -12.23 -4.86 22.79
CA TYR A 112 -13.67 -5.14 22.87
C TYR A 112 -14.53 -4.07 22.17
N LYS A 113 -14.26 -2.78 22.43
CA LYS A 113 -14.98 -1.65 21.82
C LYS A 113 -14.91 -1.63 20.29
N ARG A 114 -13.74 -1.97 19.72
CA ARG A 114 -13.53 -2.02 18.27
C ARG A 114 -14.21 -3.23 17.64
N PHE A 115 -14.11 -4.38 18.29
CA PHE A 115 -14.80 -5.58 17.84
C PHE A 115 -16.32 -5.38 17.83
N MET A 116 -16.89 -4.91 18.95
CA MET A 116 -18.32 -4.66 19.06
C MET A 116 -18.80 -3.67 18.00
N SER A 117 -18.06 -2.57 17.78
CA SER A 117 -18.43 -1.59 16.76
C SER A 117 -18.36 -2.13 15.33
N SER A 118 -17.46 -3.07 15.01
CA SER A 118 -17.40 -3.68 13.67
C SER A 118 -18.49 -4.73 13.50
N CYS A 119 -18.65 -5.61 14.50
CA CYS A 119 -19.63 -6.70 14.46
C CYS A 119 -21.05 -6.17 14.33
N ILE A 120 -21.44 -5.14 15.11
CA ILE A 120 -22.77 -4.54 15.03
C ILE A 120 -23.01 -3.91 13.65
N LYS A 121 -22.01 -3.23 13.07
CA LYS A 121 -22.10 -2.61 11.74
C LYS A 121 -22.26 -3.63 10.62
N GLU A 122 -21.66 -4.80 10.77
CA GLU A 122 -21.75 -5.89 9.80
C GLU A 122 -23.08 -6.66 9.92
N THR A 123 -23.68 -6.72 11.12
CA THR A 123 -24.96 -7.39 11.34
C THR A 123 -26.19 -6.51 11.13
N SER A 124 -26.04 -5.19 11.24
CA SER A 124 -27.16 -4.26 11.02
C SER A 124 -27.44 -4.08 9.53
N GLU A 125 -28.44 -4.77 9.00
CA GLU A 125 -29.02 -4.44 7.70
C GLU A 125 -29.82 -3.13 7.82
N GLY A 126 -29.36 -2.05 7.20
CA GLY A 126 -30.20 -0.86 6.98
C GLY A 126 -30.16 0.27 8.02
N GLY A 127 -29.28 0.24 9.03
CA GLY A 127 -28.95 1.45 9.80
C GLY A 127 -29.96 1.89 10.88
N ASP A 128 -31.00 1.11 11.18
CA ASP A 128 -31.95 1.43 12.25
C ASP A 128 -31.51 0.90 13.62
N PHE A 129 -31.28 1.84 14.56
CA PHE A 129 -30.72 1.58 15.88
C PHE A 129 -31.66 0.77 16.81
N ILE A 130 -32.96 0.69 16.48
CA ILE A 130 -34.00 0.08 17.32
C ILE A 130 -33.90 -1.46 17.35
N HIS A 131 -33.31 -2.09 16.33
CA HIS A 131 -33.10 -3.54 16.26
C HIS A 131 -31.72 -4.01 16.79
N SER A 132 -30.92 -3.11 17.36
CA SER A 132 -29.50 -3.39 17.69
C SER A 132 -29.26 -4.21 18.97
N GLN A 133 -30.24 -4.36 19.86
CA GLN A 133 -30.06 -5.15 21.11
C GLN A 133 -29.76 -6.65 20.88
N PRO A 134 -30.51 -7.40 20.05
CA PRO A 134 -30.17 -8.79 19.72
C PRO A 134 -28.79 -8.90 19.04
N ASP A 135 -28.41 -7.91 18.22
CA ASP A 135 -27.09 -7.87 17.58
C ASP A 135 -25.96 -7.64 18.59
N ILE A 136 -26.16 -6.79 19.59
CA ILE A 136 -25.21 -6.59 20.68
C ILE A 136 -25.00 -7.91 21.44
N LYS A 137 -26.08 -8.61 21.82
CA LYS A 137 -25.96 -9.91 22.51
C LYS A 137 -25.26 -10.95 21.63
N ARG A 138 -25.60 -11.03 20.34
CA ARG A 138 -24.97 -11.94 19.37
C ARG A 138 -23.47 -11.65 19.22
N CYS A 139 -23.11 -10.37 19.12
CA CYS A 139 -21.72 -9.94 19.05
C CYS A 139 -20.97 -10.17 20.37
N GLN A 140 -21.60 -9.96 21.53
CA GLN A 140 -21.02 -10.31 22.83
C GLN A 140 -20.77 -11.80 22.98
N THR A 141 -21.71 -12.65 22.58
CA THR A 141 -21.54 -14.11 22.57
C THR A 141 -20.37 -14.51 21.66
N LYS A 142 -20.27 -13.92 20.46
CA LYS A 142 -19.11 -14.12 19.57
C LYS A 142 -17.80 -13.67 20.22
N TRP A 143 -17.79 -12.53 20.91
CA TRP A 143 -16.61 -12.04 21.63
C TRP A 143 -16.18 -12.97 22.76
N ASN A 144 -17.14 -13.44 23.56
CA ASN A 144 -16.87 -14.34 24.68
C ASN A 144 -16.43 -15.72 24.20
N ALA A 145 -17.01 -16.24 23.11
CA ALA A 145 -16.56 -17.47 22.47
C ALA A 145 -15.12 -17.38 21.93
N MET A 146 -14.66 -16.20 21.50
CA MET A 146 -13.26 -15.98 21.11
C MET A 146 -12.28 -15.87 22.29
N ARG A 147 -12.78 -15.71 23.52
CA ARG A 147 -11.95 -15.50 24.73
C ARG A 147 -12.08 -16.62 25.77
N GLY A 148 -13.04 -17.52 25.60
CA GLY A 148 -13.46 -18.51 26.59
C GLY A 148 -13.14 -19.97 26.22
N SER A 149 -12.20 -20.20 25.32
CA SER A 149 -11.61 -21.53 25.05
C SER A 149 -10.10 -21.44 25.12
#